data_AF-A0A1H5SVX8-F1
#
_entry.id   AF-A0A1H5SVX8-F1
#
_cell.length_a   1.000
_cell.length_b   1.000
_cell.length_c   1.000
_cell.angle_alpha   90.00
_cell.angle_beta   90.00
_cell.angle_gamma   90.00
#
_symmetry.space_group_name_H-M   'P 1'
#
loop_
_entity.id
_entity.type
_entity.pdbx_description
1 polymer ?
#
loop_
_entity_poly.entity_id
_entity_poly.type
_entity_poly.pdbx_seq_one_letter_code
_entity_poly.pdbx_strand_id
1 'polypeptide(L)'
;MKRYIQMLCFLTLGMLICTSCLNSDDDNDKEYYSDTAVSAFSLSVVNRYIHTTSSLGTDSVYKKTLTNPVVFTIDQYQHKIYNTDSLPSDCDIKHVLANITSINSGTIVINYLANSGTDSLMYFSNTDSIDMTKAKEIRVYAQDGNNFRSYQLTINVHQVESSKIIWEQKSLTDMPIDPKKAIWEQRIAAVGLKQFIGAGRAEAYAYNINGKLMVSKDNGTSWKEEESDNNTSLLPFTNFAFTSWPFAANDSTDYQLLVGTNDFYDKACVVWRKINEFSFRSQPSKWVFLPVESNNVYYLPKMENLNLVYFNGKALAIGNDGKIYVSRDQGLTWKTTYTYTLPHEIGTYNLIATTDDNGYLWLVGKDTGEVWRGQMIE
;
A
#
# COMPACT_ATOMS: atom_id res chain seq x y z
N MET A 1 86.97 -50.33 39.87
CA MET A 1 85.57 -50.05 40.26
C MET A 1 85.13 -48.59 40.03
N LYS A 2 85.97 -47.56 40.27
CA LYS A 2 85.60 -46.14 40.02
C LYS A 2 85.37 -45.73 38.55
N ARG A 3 86.00 -46.40 37.55
CA ARG A 3 85.84 -46.08 36.12
C ARG A 3 84.51 -46.53 35.49
N TYR A 4 83.87 -47.56 36.03
CA TYR A 4 82.59 -48.06 35.52
C TYR A 4 81.39 -47.32 36.13
N ILE A 5 81.54 -46.74 37.33
CA ILE A 5 80.51 -45.90 37.96
C ILE A 5 80.37 -44.56 37.22
N GLN A 6 81.47 -43.97 36.75
CA GLN A 6 81.41 -42.74 35.95
C GLN A 6 80.75 -42.97 34.59
N MET A 7 81.04 -44.08 33.90
CA MET A 7 80.33 -44.43 32.66
C MET A 7 78.84 -44.71 32.88
N LEU A 8 78.47 -45.37 33.98
CA LEU A 8 77.07 -45.63 34.32
C LEU A 8 76.32 -44.34 34.68
N CYS A 9 76.97 -43.39 35.39
CA CYS A 9 76.39 -42.08 35.71
C CYS A 9 76.23 -41.17 34.47
N PHE A 10 77.11 -41.27 33.47
CA PHE A 10 76.93 -40.54 32.21
C PHE A 10 75.86 -41.18 31.31
N LEU A 11 75.70 -42.50 31.33
CA LEU A 11 74.62 -43.19 30.59
C LEU A 11 73.23 -42.99 31.21
N THR A 12 73.13 -42.96 32.55
CA THR A 12 71.86 -42.70 33.24
C THR A 12 71.44 -41.23 33.14
N LEU A 13 72.41 -40.30 33.14
CA LEU A 13 72.14 -38.89 32.90
C LEU A 13 71.73 -38.64 31.43
N GLY A 14 72.31 -39.36 30.47
CA GLY A 14 71.94 -39.30 29.05
C GLY A 14 70.53 -39.83 28.73
N MET A 15 70.03 -40.83 29.47
CA MET A 15 68.64 -41.30 29.32
C MET A 15 67.61 -40.35 29.95
N LEU A 16 68.01 -39.52 30.93
CA LEU A 16 67.15 -38.52 31.57
C LEU A 16 66.94 -37.25 30.72
N ILE A 17 67.83 -36.95 29.77
CA ILE A 17 67.71 -35.77 28.89
C ILE A 17 66.89 -36.05 27.61
N CYS A 18 66.60 -37.31 27.31
CA CYS A 18 65.76 -37.69 26.17
C CYS A 18 64.27 -37.86 26.54
N THR A 19 63.89 -37.71 27.82
CA THR A 19 62.48 -37.77 28.24
C THR A 19 61.79 -36.42 28.30
N SER A 20 62.50 -35.30 28.05
CA SER A 20 61.87 -33.96 27.99
C SER A 20 61.17 -33.65 26.67
N CYS A 21 61.19 -34.59 25.70
CA CYS A 21 60.33 -34.58 24.51
C CYS A 21 59.23 -35.66 24.57
N LEU A 22 58.84 -36.03 25.80
CA LEU A 22 57.57 -36.67 26.09
C LEU A 22 56.88 -35.83 27.16
N ASN A 23 56.77 -34.52 26.91
CA ASN A 23 55.52 -33.90 27.31
C ASN A 23 54.48 -34.59 26.42
N SER A 24 53.53 -35.27 27.05
CA SER A 24 52.35 -35.73 26.35
C SER A 24 51.60 -34.47 25.92
N ASP A 25 52.05 -33.85 24.83
CA ASP A 25 51.29 -32.84 24.12
C ASP A 25 50.19 -33.60 23.37
N ASP A 26 49.27 -34.15 24.17
CA ASP A 26 47.85 -34.21 23.85
C ASP A 26 47.24 -32.81 24.09
N ASP A 27 48.05 -31.75 23.90
CA ASP A 27 47.56 -30.43 23.57
C ASP A 27 46.86 -30.58 22.22
N ASN A 28 45.59 -30.91 22.30
CA ASN A 28 44.63 -30.33 21.38
C ASN A 28 44.75 -28.82 21.57
N ASP A 29 45.77 -28.21 20.95
CA ASP A 29 45.85 -26.77 20.70
C ASP A 29 44.65 -26.44 19.83
N LYS A 30 43.49 -26.33 20.48
CA LYS A 30 42.27 -25.83 19.88
C LYS A 30 42.53 -24.35 19.65
N GLU A 31 42.97 -24.01 18.45
CA GLU A 31 43.01 -22.63 18.00
C GLU A 31 41.57 -22.09 18.02
N TYR A 32 41.32 -21.15 18.92
CA TYR A 32 40.05 -20.43 18.99
C TYR A 32 40.16 -19.13 18.19
N TYR A 33 39.12 -18.81 17.45
CA TYR A 33 39.07 -17.58 16.66
C TYR A 33 38.71 -16.37 17.51
N SER A 34 39.35 -15.23 17.22
CA SER A 34 39.11 -13.93 17.84
C SER A 34 38.19 -13.02 17.02
N ASP A 35 37.58 -13.55 15.94
CA ASP A 35 36.66 -12.83 15.07
C ASP A 35 35.32 -12.56 15.78
N THR A 36 34.81 -11.34 15.58
CA THR A 36 33.57 -10.84 16.23
C THR A 36 32.57 -10.28 15.23
N ALA A 37 32.73 -10.60 13.94
CA ALA A 37 31.89 -10.02 12.90
C ALA A 37 30.57 -10.78 12.73
N VAL A 38 29.48 -10.04 12.48
CA VAL A 38 28.24 -10.61 11.95
C VAL A 38 28.42 -10.75 10.44
N SER A 39 28.25 -11.95 9.89
CA SER A 39 28.37 -12.23 8.46
C SER A 39 27.05 -12.22 7.71
N ALA A 40 25.94 -12.48 8.40
CA ALA A 40 24.60 -12.44 7.81
C ALA A 40 23.55 -12.01 8.85
N PHE A 41 22.55 -11.26 8.38
CA PHE A 41 21.39 -10.85 9.17
C PHE A 41 20.15 -10.81 8.26
N SER A 42 19.04 -11.41 8.70
CA SER A 42 17.75 -11.32 8.03
C SER A 42 16.59 -11.48 9.00
N LEU A 43 15.42 -10.92 8.66
CA LEU A 43 14.17 -11.25 9.34
C LEU A 43 13.53 -12.46 8.64
N SER A 44 13.59 -13.62 9.28
CA SER A 44 13.06 -14.88 8.74
C SER A 44 11.54 -14.81 8.58
N VAL A 45 10.84 -14.35 9.63
CA VAL A 45 9.38 -14.27 9.65
C VAL A 45 8.94 -12.98 10.33
N VAL A 46 8.11 -12.21 9.63
CA VAL A 46 7.40 -11.02 10.14
C VAL A 46 5.93 -11.16 9.80
N ASN A 47 5.03 -10.88 10.75
CA ASN A 47 3.59 -10.98 10.51
C ASN A 47 2.97 -9.59 10.29
N ARG A 48 1.91 -9.53 9.49
CA ARG A 48 1.05 -8.36 9.29
C ARG A 48 -0.37 -8.71 9.68
N TYR A 49 -1.06 -7.80 10.35
CA TYR A 49 -2.47 -7.96 10.73
C TYR A 49 -3.32 -7.04 9.86
N ILE A 50 -4.05 -7.63 8.92
CA ILE A 50 -4.82 -6.87 7.93
C ILE A 50 -6.30 -6.91 8.32
N HIS A 51 -6.91 -5.73 8.42
CA HIS A 51 -8.33 -5.56 8.67
C HIS A 51 -9.14 -5.75 7.38
N THR A 52 -10.19 -6.58 7.43
CA THR A 52 -11.09 -6.90 6.32
C THR A 52 -12.52 -7.12 6.81
N THR A 53 -13.49 -7.10 5.89
CA THR A 53 -14.91 -7.34 6.17
C THR A 53 -15.16 -8.81 5.90
N SER A 54 -15.80 -9.48 6.86
CA SER A 54 -16.29 -10.83 6.61
C SER A 54 -17.40 -10.80 5.54
N SER A 55 -17.73 -11.96 4.99
CA SER A 55 -18.90 -12.12 4.11
C SER A 55 -20.23 -11.73 4.76
N LEU A 56 -20.24 -11.55 6.09
CA LEU A 56 -21.38 -11.13 6.90
C LEU A 56 -21.33 -9.62 7.25
N GLY A 57 -20.37 -8.87 6.71
CA GLY A 57 -20.25 -7.42 6.91
C GLY A 57 -19.70 -7.00 8.28
N THR A 58 -19.12 -7.93 9.05
CA THR A 58 -18.46 -7.64 10.33
C THR A 58 -16.95 -7.44 10.14
N ASP A 59 -16.34 -6.62 10.99
CA ASP A 59 -14.88 -6.45 11.02
C ASP A 59 -14.18 -7.77 11.36
N SER A 60 -13.15 -8.09 10.60
CA SER A 60 -12.31 -9.27 10.73
C SER A 60 -10.85 -8.86 10.58
N VAL A 61 -9.97 -9.58 11.28
CA VAL A 61 -8.51 -9.41 11.14
C VAL A 61 -7.96 -10.74 10.67
N TYR A 62 -7.19 -10.73 9.58
CA TYR A 62 -6.44 -11.91 9.17
C TYR A 62 -4.94 -11.63 9.24
N LYS A 63 -4.21 -12.67 9.63
CA LYS A 63 -2.76 -12.66 9.74
C LYS A 63 -2.15 -13.03 8.39
N LYS A 64 -1.31 -12.14 7.83
CA LYS A 64 -0.47 -12.43 6.67
C LYS A 64 0.97 -12.57 7.13
N THR A 65 1.59 -13.70 6.81
CA THR A 65 3.00 -13.95 7.14
C THR A 65 3.89 -13.55 5.97
N LEU A 66 4.93 -12.77 6.26
CA LEU A 66 6.00 -12.41 5.32
C LEU A 66 7.26 -13.19 5.68
N THR A 67 7.93 -13.72 4.65
CA THR A 67 9.20 -14.46 4.79
C THR A 67 10.29 -13.65 4.10
N ASN A 68 11.39 -13.36 4.81
CA ASN A 68 12.49 -12.52 4.33
C ASN A 68 12.01 -11.21 3.64
N PRO A 69 11.21 -10.37 4.33
CA PRO A 69 10.48 -9.27 3.71
C PRO A 69 11.37 -8.15 3.16
N VAL A 70 12.57 -7.96 3.71
CA VAL A 70 13.48 -6.87 3.35
C VAL A 70 14.94 -7.35 3.44
N VAL A 71 15.81 -6.69 2.67
CA VAL A 71 17.26 -6.93 2.68
C VAL A 71 17.93 -6.01 3.70
N PHE A 72 18.90 -6.55 4.44
CA PHE A 72 19.70 -5.79 5.41
C PHE A 72 21.11 -5.57 4.90
N THR A 73 21.64 -4.39 5.21
CA THR A 73 23.06 -4.05 5.08
C THR A 73 23.74 -4.20 6.43
N ILE A 74 24.90 -4.85 6.43
CA ILE A 74 25.81 -4.93 7.58
C ILE A 74 27.01 -4.03 7.28
N ASP A 75 27.02 -2.84 7.87
CA ASP A 75 28.16 -1.93 7.80
C ASP A 75 29.21 -2.34 8.84
N GLN A 76 30.23 -3.05 8.36
CA GLN A 76 31.34 -3.54 9.18
C GLN A 76 32.23 -2.40 9.72
N TYR A 77 32.25 -1.24 9.08
CA TYR A 77 33.10 -0.11 9.48
C TYR A 77 32.41 0.75 10.55
N GLN A 78 31.12 1.05 10.36
CA GLN A 78 30.33 1.81 11.33
C GLN A 78 29.69 0.96 12.42
N HIS A 79 29.79 -0.37 12.31
CA HIS A 79 29.11 -1.33 13.18
C HIS A 79 27.58 -1.10 13.23
N LYS A 80 26.95 -1.07 12.06
CA LYS A 80 25.48 -0.89 11.95
C LYS A 80 24.85 -2.00 11.14
N ILE A 81 23.65 -2.39 11.52
CA ILE A 81 22.79 -3.31 10.78
C ILE A 81 21.45 -2.59 10.54
N TYR A 82 21.09 -2.40 9.28
CA TYR A 82 19.87 -1.70 8.91
C TYR A 82 19.30 -2.21 7.58
N ASN A 83 17.99 -2.15 7.43
CA ASN A 83 17.32 -2.46 6.17
C ASN A 83 17.41 -1.29 5.21
N THR A 84 17.73 -1.60 3.94
CA THR A 84 17.84 -0.61 2.87
C THR A 84 16.47 -0.07 2.44
N ASP A 85 15.44 -0.90 2.56
CA ASP A 85 14.05 -0.54 2.31
C ASP A 85 13.20 -0.84 3.55
N SER A 86 12.21 0.02 3.82
CA SER A 86 11.42 -0.02 5.04
C SER A 86 10.39 -1.14 5.03
N LEU A 87 10.09 -1.70 6.20
CA LEU A 87 8.95 -2.60 6.35
C LEU A 87 7.63 -1.81 6.21
N PRO A 88 6.54 -2.46 5.75
CA PRO A 88 5.19 -1.90 5.87
C PRO A 88 4.85 -1.49 7.31
N SER A 89 4.08 -0.43 7.48
CA SER A 89 3.75 0.18 8.79
C SER A 89 2.96 -0.74 9.73
N ASP A 90 2.24 -1.71 9.16
CA ASP A 90 1.38 -2.68 9.83
C ASP A 90 2.09 -4.01 10.14
N CYS A 91 3.42 -4.05 10.00
CA CYS A 91 4.23 -5.19 10.43
C CYS A 91 4.34 -5.26 11.96
N ASP A 92 4.08 -6.44 12.51
CA ASP A 92 4.34 -6.77 13.91
C ASP A 92 5.84 -6.97 14.13
N ILE A 93 6.51 -5.89 14.51
CA ILE A 93 7.93 -5.90 14.86
C ILE A 93 8.20 -6.30 16.33
N LYS A 94 7.17 -6.68 17.09
CA LYS A 94 7.33 -7.18 18.48
C LYS A 94 7.53 -8.69 18.54
N HIS A 95 7.08 -9.42 17.52
CA HIS A 95 7.19 -10.87 17.45
C HIS A 95 7.84 -11.32 16.14
N VAL A 96 9.15 -11.11 16.04
CA VAL A 96 9.92 -11.35 14.81
C VAL A 96 10.87 -12.53 14.98
N LEU A 97 10.89 -13.46 14.01
CA LEU A 97 11.97 -14.44 13.91
C LEU A 97 13.09 -13.86 13.04
N ALA A 98 14.33 -13.95 13.49
CA ALA A 98 15.50 -13.48 12.77
C ALA A 98 16.52 -14.61 12.58
N ASN A 99 17.36 -14.48 11.54
CA ASN A 99 18.58 -15.25 11.39
C ASN A 99 19.75 -14.29 11.54
N ILE A 100 20.71 -14.66 12.39
CA ILE A 100 21.95 -13.94 12.60
C ILE A 100 23.08 -14.96 12.54
N THR A 101 24.11 -14.68 11.76
CA THR A 101 25.29 -15.54 11.64
C THR A 101 26.53 -14.75 11.98
N SER A 102 27.38 -15.30 12.84
CA SER A 102 28.70 -14.77 13.17
C SER A 102 29.77 -15.46 12.33
N ILE A 103 30.88 -14.76 12.09
CA ILE A 103 32.10 -15.39 11.57
C ILE A 103 32.66 -16.33 12.64
N ASN A 104 33.17 -17.49 12.22
CA ASN A 104 33.89 -18.46 13.06
C ASN A 104 33.16 -18.84 14.36
N SER A 105 31.82 -18.94 14.30
CA SER A 105 30.97 -19.42 15.40
C SER A 105 31.05 -18.59 16.68
N GLY A 106 31.26 -17.27 16.56
CA GLY A 106 31.15 -16.35 17.70
C GLY A 106 29.76 -16.39 18.36
N THR A 107 29.71 -16.18 19.68
CA THR A 107 28.46 -16.22 20.46
C THR A 107 27.67 -14.92 20.28
N ILE A 108 26.41 -15.03 19.86
CA ILE A 108 25.54 -13.89 19.56
C ILE A 108 24.59 -13.63 20.74
N VAL A 109 24.54 -12.37 21.19
CA VAL A 109 23.56 -11.87 22.15
C VAL A 109 22.88 -10.60 21.62
N ILE A 110 21.65 -10.36 22.04
CA ILE A 110 20.89 -9.14 21.74
C ILE A 110 20.84 -8.28 22.99
N ASN A 111 21.18 -7.01 22.84
CA ASN A 111 21.02 -6.00 23.88
C ASN A 111 19.64 -5.33 23.74
N TYR A 112 18.83 -5.47 24.78
CA TYR A 112 17.54 -4.80 24.92
C TYR A 112 17.64 -3.63 25.89
N LEU A 113 17.05 -2.49 25.51
CA LEU A 113 16.87 -1.37 26.42
C LEU A 113 15.74 -1.71 27.41
N ALA A 114 16.07 -1.85 28.70
CA ALA A 114 15.04 -2.01 29.73
C ALA A 114 14.41 -0.65 30.08
N ASN A 115 13.11 -0.64 30.40
CA ASN A 115 12.42 0.55 30.90
C ASN A 115 13.01 1.10 32.22
N SER A 116 13.85 0.32 32.90
CA SER A 116 14.53 0.66 34.16
C SER A 116 15.95 1.23 33.98
N GLY A 117 16.45 1.37 32.76
CA GLY A 117 17.79 1.92 32.49
C GLY A 117 18.96 0.94 32.67
N THR A 118 18.69 -0.35 32.88
CA THR A 118 19.70 -1.42 32.93
C THR A 118 19.59 -2.33 31.71
N ASP A 119 20.58 -2.28 30.82
CA ASP A 119 20.69 -3.12 29.63
C ASP A 119 20.57 -4.62 29.98
N SER A 120 19.77 -5.35 29.18
CA SER A 120 19.62 -6.80 29.31
C SER A 120 20.21 -7.49 28.08
N LEU A 121 21.28 -8.27 28.30
CA LEU A 121 21.87 -9.13 27.28
C LEU A 121 21.16 -10.48 27.29
N MET A 122 20.61 -10.88 26.15
CA MET A 122 19.92 -12.16 25.97
C MET A 122 20.59 -12.96 24.87
N TYR A 123 20.78 -14.27 25.08
CA TYR A 123 21.26 -15.15 24.02
C TYR A 123 20.30 -15.13 22.83
N PHE A 124 20.87 -15.04 21.64
CA PHE A 124 20.09 -15.14 20.41
C PHE A 124 19.72 -16.60 20.12
N SER A 125 18.47 -16.82 19.75
CA SER A 125 17.97 -18.06 19.16
C SER A 125 17.20 -17.73 17.89
N ASN A 126 17.39 -18.51 16.82
CA ASN A 126 16.63 -18.35 15.58
C ASN A 126 15.21 -18.93 15.65
N THR A 127 14.86 -19.63 16.74
CA THR A 127 13.52 -20.19 16.98
C THR A 127 12.67 -19.36 17.94
N ASP A 128 13.27 -18.38 18.62
CA ASP A 128 12.56 -17.50 19.55
C ASP A 128 12.25 -16.16 18.90
N SER A 129 11.10 -15.57 19.25
CA SER A 129 10.70 -14.28 18.73
C SER A 129 11.40 -13.14 19.46
N ILE A 130 11.82 -12.13 18.70
CA ILE A 130 12.53 -10.95 19.20
C ILE A 130 11.60 -9.74 19.12
N ASP A 131 11.57 -8.95 20.20
CA ASP A 131 10.92 -7.64 20.24
C ASP A 131 11.86 -6.57 19.65
N MET A 132 11.75 -6.35 18.34
CA MET A 132 12.60 -5.41 17.62
C MET A 132 12.29 -3.94 17.94
N THR A 133 11.20 -3.66 18.69
CA THR A 133 10.95 -2.30 19.20
C THR A 133 11.90 -1.92 20.33
N LYS A 134 12.51 -2.93 20.97
CA LYS A 134 13.41 -2.75 22.13
C LYS A 134 14.84 -3.20 21.86
N ALA A 135 15.07 -4.04 20.86
CA ALA A 135 16.41 -4.48 20.46
C ALA A 135 17.20 -3.28 19.91
N LYS A 136 18.34 -2.96 20.54
CA LYS A 136 19.20 -1.83 20.15
C LYS A 136 20.50 -2.27 19.51
N GLU A 137 21.09 -3.35 20.02
CA GLU A 137 22.36 -3.85 19.53
C GLU A 137 22.35 -5.36 19.39
N ILE A 138 23.11 -5.83 18.41
CA ILE A 138 23.54 -7.23 18.30
C ILE A 138 25.01 -7.27 18.69
N ARG A 139 25.36 -8.07 19.68
CA ARG A 139 26.74 -8.23 20.13
C ARG A 139 27.22 -9.65 19.84
N VAL A 140 28.41 -9.74 19.27
CA VAL A 140 29.09 -11.01 19.01
C VAL A 140 30.34 -11.07 19.86
N TYR A 141 30.40 -12.05 20.74
CA TYR A 141 31.63 -12.44 21.46
C TYR A 141 32.40 -13.42 20.60
N ALA A 142 33.72 -13.27 20.51
CA ALA A 142 34.55 -14.22 19.80
C ALA A 142 34.48 -15.61 20.45
N GLN A 143 34.90 -16.63 19.71
CA GLN A 143 34.92 -17.99 20.19
C GLN A 143 35.88 -18.17 21.36
N ASP A 144 36.97 -17.40 21.38
CA ASP A 144 37.93 -17.35 22.49
C ASP A 144 37.41 -16.58 23.72
N GLY A 145 36.29 -15.87 23.60
CA GLY A 145 35.65 -15.09 24.65
C GLY A 145 36.37 -13.80 25.05
N ASN A 146 37.50 -13.46 24.44
CA ASN A 146 38.37 -12.38 24.90
C ASN A 146 37.95 -11.00 24.40
N ASN A 147 37.18 -10.94 23.31
CA ASN A 147 36.73 -9.70 22.72
C ASN A 147 35.29 -9.82 22.22
N PHE A 148 34.68 -8.67 21.95
CA PHE A 148 33.35 -8.60 21.37
C PHE A 148 33.23 -7.40 20.44
N ARG A 149 32.23 -7.45 19.56
CA ARG A 149 31.79 -6.32 18.75
C ARG A 149 30.28 -6.16 18.86
N SER A 150 29.84 -4.93 19.11
CA SER A 150 28.43 -4.53 19.09
C SER A 150 28.11 -3.88 17.76
N TYR A 151 26.95 -4.23 17.18
CA TYR A 151 26.36 -3.58 16.01
C TYR A 151 25.07 -2.88 16.43
N GLN A 152 24.94 -1.60 16.13
CA GLN A 152 23.68 -0.90 16.30
C GLN A 152 22.66 -1.45 15.30
N LEU A 153 21.52 -1.91 15.81
CA LEU A 153 20.41 -2.42 15.00
C LEU A 153 19.38 -1.32 14.78
N THR A 154 19.04 -1.07 13.52
CA THR A 154 17.96 -0.15 13.13
C THR A 154 17.03 -0.86 12.17
N ILE A 155 15.74 -0.91 12.51
CA ILE A 155 14.70 -1.43 11.62
C ILE A 155 13.81 -0.27 11.19
N ASN A 156 13.90 0.10 9.93
CA ASN A 156 13.08 1.11 9.31
C ASN A 156 11.71 0.53 8.96
N VAL A 157 10.66 1.23 9.37
CA VAL A 157 9.26 0.88 9.14
C VAL A 157 8.54 2.14 8.62
N HIS A 158 7.67 2.00 7.62
CA HIS A 158 6.83 3.09 7.14
C HIS A 158 6.06 3.70 8.32
N GLN A 159 6.10 5.03 8.45
CA GLN A 159 5.44 5.75 9.55
C GLN A 159 3.95 6.00 9.28
N VAL A 160 3.48 5.67 8.08
CA VAL A 160 2.13 5.94 7.60
C VAL A 160 1.56 4.65 7.03
N GLU A 161 0.29 4.37 7.33
CA GLU A 161 -0.45 3.25 6.77
C GLU A 161 -0.51 3.36 5.24
N SER A 162 0.26 2.49 4.57
CA SER A 162 0.19 2.30 3.11
C SER A 162 -1.14 1.67 2.72
N SER A 163 -1.61 1.93 1.50
CA SER A 163 -2.82 1.30 0.94
C SER A 163 -4.15 1.70 1.63
N LYS A 164 -4.24 2.93 2.16
CA LYS A 164 -5.48 3.61 2.58
C LYS A 164 -5.46 5.09 2.17
N ILE A 165 -6.64 5.71 2.07
CA ILE A 165 -6.74 7.17 1.93
C ILE A 165 -6.48 7.82 3.28
N ILE A 166 -5.54 8.75 3.29
CA ILE A 166 -5.23 9.61 4.44
C ILE A 166 -5.95 10.92 4.21
N TRP A 167 -6.79 11.30 5.16
CA TRP A 167 -7.61 12.49 5.09
C TRP A 167 -7.02 13.62 5.92
N GLU A 168 -7.04 14.81 5.34
CA GLU A 168 -6.68 16.05 6.00
C GLU A 168 -7.82 17.06 5.81
N GLN A 169 -8.23 17.74 6.88
CA GLN A 169 -9.22 18.80 6.79
C GLN A 169 -8.61 20.05 6.15
N LYS A 170 -9.34 20.68 5.24
CA LYS A 170 -8.92 21.86 4.47
C LYS A 170 -9.98 22.95 4.53
N SER A 171 -9.66 24.08 3.92
CA SER A 171 -10.59 25.18 3.69
C SER A 171 -11.10 25.19 2.25
N LEU A 172 -12.22 25.88 2.01
CA LEU A 172 -12.74 26.06 0.65
C LEU A 172 -11.75 26.79 -0.27
N THR A 173 -10.83 27.60 0.26
CA THR A 173 -9.82 28.29 -0.55
C THR A 173 -8.73 27.35 -1.06
N ASP A 174 -8.56 26.18 -0.45
CA ASP A 174 -7.59 25.17 -0.88
C ASP A 174 -8.12 24.30 -2.03
N MET A 175 -9.43 24.32 -2.28
CA MET A 175 -10.06 23.45 -3.27
C MET A 175 -9.61 23.76 -4.69
N PRO A 176 -9.42 22.73 -5.54
CA PRO A 176 -9.18 22.93 -6.95
C PRO A 176 -10.40 23.60 -7.59
N ILE A 177 -10.15 24.70 -8.31
CA ILE A 177 -11.18 25.35 -9.13
C ILE A 177 -11.24 24.61 -10.46
N ASP A 178 -12.41 24.11 -10.85
CA ASP A 178 -12.67 23.62 -12.21
C ASP A 178 -13.34 24.73 -13.05
N PRO A 179 -12.56 25.58 -13.72
CA PRO A 179 -13.12 26.64 -14.55
C PRO A 179 -13.86 26.09 -15.78
N LYS A 180 -13.57 24.85 -16.22
CA LYS A 180 -14.19 24.27 -17.42
C LYS A 180 -15.63 23.89 -17.16
N LYS A 181 -15.95 23.33 -15.98
CA LYS A 181 -17.33 22.98 -15.63
C LYS A 181 -18.28 24.18 -15.68
N ALA A 182 -17.89 25.31 -15.08
CA ALA A 182 -18.70 26.54 -15.10
C ALA A 182 -18.93 27.06 -16.54
N ILE A 183 -17.90 26.99 -17.39
CA ILE A 183 -18.02 27.35 -18.81
C ILE A 183 -19.00 26.42 -19.53
N TRP A 184 -18.97 25.12 -19.26
CA TRP A 184 -19.92 24.16 -19.85
C TRP A 184 -21.36 24.45 -19.44
N GLU A 185 -21.60 24.71 -18.17
CA GLU A 185 -22.92 25.08 -17.64
C GLU A 185 -23.46 26.35 -18.32
N GLN A 186 -22.61 27.35 -18.56
CA GLN A 186 -23.01 28.55 -19.33
C GLN A 186 -23.34 28.21 -20.79
N ARG A 187 -22.53 27.40 -21.46
CA ARG A 187 -22.72 27.03 -22.88
C ARG A 187 -24.01 26.26 -23.10
N ILE A 188 -24.34 25.31 -22.22
CA ILE A 188 -25.58 24.53 -22.36
C ILE A 188 -26.82 25.41 -22.14
N ALA A 189 -26.76 26.37 -21.21
CA ALA A 189 -27.85 27.30 -20.96
C ALA A 189 -28.10 28.20 -22.18
N ALA A 190 -27.05 28.66 -22.84
CA ALA A 190 -27.14 29.52 -24.03
C ALA A 190 -27.87 28.85 -25.22
N VAL A 191 -27.85 27.52 -25.31
CA VAL A 191 -28.53 26.75 -26.35
C VAL A 191 -29.83 26.07 -25.86
N GLY A 192 -30.27 26.37 -24.64
CA GLY A 192 -31.53 25.85 -24.08
C GLY A 192 -31.51 24.36 -23.71
N LEU A 193 -30.34 23.79 -23.43
CA LEU A 193 -30.22 22.43 -22.90
C LEU A 193 -30.50 22.41 -21.38
N LYS A 194 -30.97 21.27 -20.88
CA LYS A 194 -31.53 21.13 -19.54
C LYS A 194 -30.45 20.99 -18.46
N GLN A 195 -29.47 20.11 -18.68
CA GLN A 195 -28.52 19.76 -17.63
C GLN A 195 -27.21 19.23 -18.21
N PHE A 196 -26.08 19.75 -17.71
CA PHE A 196 -24.76 19.29 -18.10
C PHE A 196 -24.47 17.96 -17.40
N ILE A 197 -23.88 17.00 -18.13
CA ILE A 197 -23.54 15.69 -17.59
C ILE A 197 -22.05 15.62 -17.27
N GLY A 198 -21.21 16.00 -18.23
CA GLY A 198 -19.76 15.96 -18.08
C GLY A 198 -19.05 16.04 -19.42
N ALA A 199 -17.72 16.13 -19.38
CA ALA A 199 -16.88 16.17 -20.57
C ALA A 199 -15.64 15.30 -20.41
N GLY A 200 -15.24 14.62 -21.49
CA GLY A 200 -13.92 14.04 -21.65
C GLY A 200 -12.98 14.98 -22.40
N ARG A 201 -11.93 14.42 -23.01
CA ARG A 201 -10.94 15.19 -23.78
C ARG A 201 -11.45 15.69 -25.13
N ALA A 202 -12.36 14.95 -25.76
CA ALA A 202 -12.86 15.25 -27.11
C ALA A 202 -14.36 15.55 -27.19
N GLU A 203 -15.16 15.07 -26.24
CA GLU A 203 -16.62 15.15 -26.28
C GLU A 203 -17.19 15.62 -24.94
N ALA A 204 -18.28 16.38 -25.00
CA ALA A 204 -19.06 16.81 -23.84
C ALA A 204 -20.53 16.44 -24.00
N TYR A 205 -21.19 16.16 -22.88
CA TYR A 205 -22.54 15.61 -22.85
C TYR A 205 -23.48 16.43 -21.99
N ALA A 206 -24.74 16.49 -22.41
CA ALA A 206 -25.81 17.16 -21.70
C ALA A 206 -27.15 16.51 -22.02
N TYR A 207 -28.15 16.70 -21.16
CA TYR A 207 -29.53 16.38 -21.48
C TYR A 207 -30.23 17.58 -22.11
N ASN A 208 -31.04 17.35 -23.14
CA ASN A 208 -32.01 18.35 -23.60
C ASN A 208 -33.28 18.36 -22.71
N ILE A 209 -34.19 19.29 -22.99
CA ILE A 209 -35.45 19.45 -22.24
C ILE A 209 -36.34 18.20 -22.24
N ASN A 210 -36.21 17.34 -23.26
CA ASN A 210 -36.96 16.10 -23.42
C ASN A 210 -36.23 14.89 -22.81
N GLY A 211 -35.11 15.11 -22.12
CA GLY A 211 -34.29 14.05 -21.52
C GLY A 211 -33.41 13.30 -22.51
N LYS A 212 -33.32 13.70 -23.78
CA LYS A 212 -32.41 13.04 -24.71
C LYS A 212 -30.96 13.43 -24.43
N LEU A 213 -30.07 12.45 -24.56
CA LEU A 213 -28.63 12.65 -24.47
C LEU A 213 -28.13 13.40 -25.71
N MET A 214 -27.41 14.48 -25.47
CA MET A 214 -26.81 15.36 -26.47
C MET A 214 -25.30 15.32 -26.34
N VAL A 215 -24.60 15.46 -27.46
CA VAL A 215 -23.14 15.51 -27.54
C VAL A 215 -22.66 16.76 -28.29
N SER A 216 -21.59 17.35 -27.78
CA SER A 216 -20.80 18.37 -28.47
C SER A 216 -19.38 17.88 -28.67
N LYS A 217 -18.84 18.12 -29.88
CA LYS A 217 -17.46 17.79 -30.27
C LYS A 217 -16.63 19.03 -30.63
N ASP A 218 -17.20 20.21 -30.45
CA ASP A 218 -16.67 21.51 -30.86
C ASP A 218 -16.73 22.52 -29.71
N ASN A 219 -16.48 22.02 -28.50
CA ASN A 219 -16.41 22.81 -27.29
C ASN A 219 -17.71 23.58 -27.00
N GLY A 220 -18.85 22.94 -27.25
CA GLY A 220 -20.19 23.46 -26.95
C GLY A 220 -20.77 24.42 -27.99
N THR A 221 -20.11 24.57 -29.15
CA THR A 221 -20.59 25.44 -30.24
C THR A 221 -21.82 24.83 -30.92
N SER A 222 -21.83 23.52 -31.13
CA SER A 222 -22.97 22.77 -31.63
C SER A 222 -23.22 21.51 -30.81
N TRP A 223 -24.49 21.09 -30.79
CA TRP A 223 -24.97 19.93 -30.06
C TRP A 223 -25.82 19.07 -30.99
N LYS A 224 -25.60 17.76 -30.95
CA LYS A 224 -26.37 16.77 -31.71
C LYS A 224 -26.89 15.70 -30.76
N GLU A 225 -28.00 15.08 -31.11
CA GLU A 225 -28.50 13.92 -30.39
C GLU A 225 -27.46 12.78 -30.48
N GLU A 226 -27.13 12.17 -29.35
CA GLU A 226 -26.16 11.08 -29.29
C GLU A 226 -26.80 9.78 -29.78
N GLU A 227 -26.11 9.08 -30.67
CA GLU A 227 -26.51 7.73 -31.05
C GLU A 227 -26.12 6.73 -29.95
N SER A 228 -27.13 6.18 -29.28
CA SER A 228 -26.97 5.16 -28.24
C SER A 228 -27.47 3.80 -28.75
N ASP A 229 -27.27 2.75 -27.94
CA ASP A 229 -28.00 1.50 -28.15
C ASP A 229 -29.53 1.71 -28.01
N ASN A 230 -30.33 0.72 -28.42
CA ASN A 230 -31.79 0.81 -28.44
C ASN A 230 -32.47 0.90 -27.04
N ASN A 231 -31.73 1.16 -25.95
CA ASN A 231 -32.24 1.17 -24.58
C ASN A 231 -32.22 2.56 -23.91
N THR A 232 -32.42 3.65 -24.66
CA THR A 232 -32.40 5.03 -24.12
C THR A 232 -33.36 5.28 -22.94
N SER A 233 -34.39 4.46 -22.77
CA SER A 233 -35.28 4.48 -21.60
C SER A 233 -34.57 4.14 -20.28
N LEU A 234 -33.41 3.47 -20.34
CA LEU A 234 -32.59 3.09 -19.19
C LEU A 234 -31.51 4.12 -18.86
N LEU A 235 -31.47 5.28 -19.52
CA LEU A 235 -30.57 6.37 -19.13
C LEU A 235 -30.91 6.88 -17.72
N PRO A 236 -29.92 7.30 -16.92
CA PRO A 236 -30.17 7.88 -15.61
C PRO A 236 -30.60 9.35 -15.73
N PHE A 237 -31.76 9.69 -15.18
CA PHE A 237 -32.33 11.05 -15.27
C PHE A 237 -32.18 11.86 -13.97
N THR A 238 -31.90 11.20 -12.86
CA THR A 238 -31.72 11.79 -11.53
C THR A 238 -30.56 11.11 -10.82
N ASN A 239 -30.00 11.80 -9.80
CA ASN A 239 -28.89 11.30 -8.98
C ASN A 239 -27.79 10.65 -9.81
N PHE A 240 -27.40 11.31 -10.90
CA PHE A 240 -26.41 10.78 -11.83
C PHE A 240 -25.10 11.51 -11.70
N ALA A 241 -24.03 10.80 -12.05
CA ALA A 241 -22.69 11.32 -12.08
C ALA A 241 -21.94 10.75 -13.28
N PHE A 242 -20.95 11.51 -13.74
CA PHE A 242 -20.12 11.19 -14.88
C PHE A 242 -18.66 11.24 -14.47
N THR A 243 -17.85 10.33 -15.01
CA THR A 243 -16.40 10.46 -14.96
C THR A 243 -15.79 9.99 -16.28
N SER A 244 -14.65 10.59 -16.63
CA SER A 244 -13.90 10.30 -17.85
C SER A 244 -12.42 10.26 -17.51
N TRP A 245 -11.71 9.26 -18.02
CA TRP A 245 -10.27 9.16 -17.85
C TRP A 245 -9.60 8.61 -19.12
N PRO A 246 -8.31 8.95 -19.37
CA PRO A 246 -7.57 8.38 -20.48
C PRO A 246 -7.50 6.85 -20.40
N PHE A 247 -7.78 6.16 -21.49
CA PHE A 247 -7.64 4.71 -21.55
C PHE A 247 -6.16 4.35 -21.65
N ALA A 248 -5.66 3.52 -20.73
CA ALA A 248 -4.22 3.25 -20.62
C ALA A 248 -3.57 2.65 -21.89
N ALA A 249 -4.35 1.98 -22.74
CA ALA A 249 -3.83 1.33 -23.94
C ALA A 249 -3.74 2.25 -25.17
N ASN A 250 -4.34 3.45 -25.15
CA ASN A 250 -4.35 4.37 -26.30
C ASN A 250 -4.50 5.83 -25.85
N ASP A 251 -3.60 6.70 -26.32
CA ASP A 251 -3.56 8.11 -25.97
C ASP A 251 -4.73 8.92 -26.55
N SER A 252 -5.43 8.37 -27.54
CA SER A 252 -6.55 9.00 -28.25
C SER A 252 -7.90 8.40 -27.87
N THR A 253 -7.97 7.76 -26.71
CA THR A 253 -9.20 7.13 -26.21
C THR A 253 -9.50 7.53 -24.77
N ASP A 254 -10.73 7.90 -24.48
CA ASP A 254 -11.24 8.00 -23.10
C ASP A 254 -12.13 6.81 -22.74
N TYR A 255 -12.03 6.34 -21.51
CA TYR A 255 -13.07 5.52 -20.91
C TYR A 255 -14.01 6.43 -20.11
N GLN A 256 -15.29 6.32 -20.39
CA GLN A 256 -16.32 7.19 -19.83
C GLN A 256 -17.40 6.36 -19.16
N LEU A 257 -17.82 6.80 -17.98
CA LEU A 257 -18.93 6.22 -17.24
C LEU A 257 -19.97 7.28 -16.94
N LEU A 258 -21.24 6.91 -17.14
CA LEU A 258 -22.41 7.63 -16.69
C LEU A 258 -23.22 6.67 -15.82
N VAL A 259 -23.36 7.02 -14.54
CA VAL A 259 -24.03 6.19 -13.56
C VAL A 259 -25.10 7.02 -12.87
N GLY A 260 -26.26 6.44 -12.55
CA GLY A 260 -27.26 7.14 -11.78
C GLY A 260 -28.54 6.35 -11.57
N THR A 261 -29.60 7.03 -11.14
CA THR A 261 -30.87 6.35 -10.84
C THR A 261 -31.82 6.36 -12.03
N ASN A 262 -32.54 5.25 -12.19
CA ASN A 262 -33.61 5.07 -13.16
C ASN A 262 -34.77 4.31 -12.49
N ASP A 263 -36.00 4.53 -12.94
CA ASP A 263 -37.21 3.95 -12.34
C ASP A 263 -37.39 2.47 -12.65
N PHE A 264 -36.71 1.95 -13.68
CA PHE A 264 -36.75 0.54 -14.03
C PHE A 264 -36.04 -0.35 -12.99
N TYR A 265 -35.09 0.20 -12.24
CA TYR A 265 -34.33 -0.54 -11.22
C TYR A 265 -34.56 0.06 -9.82
N ASP A 266 -35.15 -0.73 -8.94
CA ASP A 266 -35.46 -0.29 -7.57
C ASP A 266 -34.25 -0.31 -6.62
N LYS A 267 -33.30 -1.24 -6.86
CA LYS A 267 -32.19 -1.51 -5.94
C LYS A 267 -30.84 -1.01 -6.41
N ALA A 268 -30.66 -0.82 -7.71
CA ALA A 268 -29.37 -0.53 -8.32
C ALA A 268 -29.40 0.78 -9.11
N CYS A 269 -28.27 1.47 -9.14
CA CYS A 269 -28.01 2.45 -10.19
C CYS A 269 -27.84 1.75 -11.54
N VAL A 270 -28.25 2.43 -12.61
CA VAL A 270 -27.93 2.03 -13.99
C VAL A 270 -26.53 2.53 -14.34
N VAL A 271 -25.79 1.72 -15.09
CA VAL A 271 -24.43 2.04 -15.53
C VAL A 271 -24.37 2.03 -17.05
N TRP A 272 -23.89 3.13 -17.61
CA TRP A 272 -23.61 3.28 -19.03
C TRP A 272 -22.13 3.55 -19.21
N ARG A 273 -21.53 2.92 -20.23
CA ARG A 273 -20.14 3.16 -20.60
C ARG A 273 -20.01 3.64 -22.02
N LYS A 274 -18.95 4.39 -22.29
CA LYS A 274 -18.47 4.68 -23.65
C LYS A 274 -16.96 4.62 -23.68
N ILE A 275 -16.43 3.94 -24.70
CA ILE A 275 -15.01 3.99 -25.05
C ILE A 275 -14.90 5.04 -26.15
N ASN A 276 -14.63 6.28 -25.77
CA ASN A 276 -14.60 7.42 -26.67
C ASN A 276 -13.26 7.48 -27.40
N GLU A 277 -13.22 6.91 -28.61
CA GLU A 277 -12.05 6.89 -29.49
C GLU A 277 -12.13 8.08 -30.45
N PHE A 278 -11.10 8.93 -30.43
CA PHE A 278 -11.06 10.17 -31.20
C PHE A 278 -9.79 10.32 -32.06
N SER A 279 -9.05 9.22 -32.29
CA SER A 279 -8.00 9.22 -33.29
C SER A 279 -8.54 9.48 -34.71
N PHE A 280 -7.65 9.95 -35.57
CA PHE A 280 -7.98 10.27 -36.95
C PHE A 280 -8.59 9.07 -37.68
N ARG A 281 -9.77 9.28 -38.29
CA ARG A 281 -10.58 8.27 -39.03
C ARG A 281 -11.21 7.15 -38.19
N SER A 282 -11.19 7.27 -36.87
CA SER A 282 -11.93 6.32 -36.04
C SER A 282 -13.44 6.46 -36.21
N GLN A 283 -14.13 5.33 -36.10
CA GLN A 283 -15.59 5.31 -36.15
C GLN A 283 -16.17 5.90 -34.86
N PRO A 284 -17.30 6.62 -34.92
CA PRO A 284 -17.97 7.10 -33.72
C PRO A 284 -18.32 5.93 -32.79
N SER A 285 -17.87 6.00 -31.54
CA SER A 285 -18.31 5.06 -30.52
C SER A 285 -19.67 5.46 -29.95
N LYS A 286 -20.35 4.49 -29.33
CA LYS A 286 -21.68 4.65 -28.78
C LYS A 286 -21.67 4.40 -27.28
N TRP A 287 -22.63 5.01 -26.58
CA TRP A 287 -22.95 4.61 -25.23
C TRP A 287 -23.59 3.23 -25.21
N VAL A 288 -23.09 2.38 -24.31
CA VAL A 288 -23.53 1.00 -24.12
C VAL A 288 -24.03 0.83 -22.70
N PHE A 289 -25.25 0.32 -22.55
CA PHE A 289 -25.81 -0.05 -21.25
C PHE A 289 -25.10 -1.30 -20.70
N LEU A 290 -24.71 -1.24 -19.43
CA LEU A 290 -24.21 -2.41 -18.69
C LEU A 290 -25.35 -2.99 -17.86
N PRO A 291 -25.94 -4.14 -18.26
CA PRO A 291 -27.11 -4.68 -17.61
C PRO A 291 -26.82 -5.10 -16.18
N VAL A 292 -27.76 -4.82 -15.29
CA VAL A 292 -27.78 -5.41 -13.95
C VAL A 292 -28.28 -6.84 -14.08
N GLU A 293 -27.36 -7.80 -14.04
CA GLU A 293 -27.68 -9.23 -14.11
C GLU A 293 -28.26 -9.72 -12.77
N SER A 294 -29.20 -10.66 -12.81
CA SER A 294 -29.89 -11.18 -11.63
C SER A 294 -28.99 -11.91 -10.63
N ASN A 295 -27.86 -12.44 -11.11
CA ASN A 295 -26.81 -13.10 -10.33
C ASN A 295 -25.71 -12.13 -9.85
N ASN A 296 -25.67 -10.89 -10.34
CA ASN A 296 -24.68 -9.90 -9.91
C ASN A 296 -25.11 -9.30 -8.57
N VAL A 297 -24.49 -9.75 -7.49
CA VAL A 297 -24.73 -9.21 -6.13
C VAL A 297 -23.89 -7.96 -5.81
N TYR A 298 -23.00 -7.55 -6.72
CA TYR A 298 -22.09 -6.42 -6.57
C TYR A 298 -22.46 -5.25 -7.49
N TYR A 299 -23.75 -4.97 -7.64
CA TYR A 299 -24.23 -3.75 -8.29
C TYR A 299 -23.93 -2.52 -7.43
N LEU A 300 -23.87 -1.33 -8.04
CA LEU A 300 -23.88 -0.08 -7.27
C LEU A 300 -25.30 0.13 -6.72
N PRO A 301 -25.51 0.20 -5.40
CA PRO A 301 -26.85 0.40 -4.85
C PRO A 301 -27.46 1.72 -5.32
N LYS A 302 -28.78 1.75 -5.49
CA LYS A 302 -29.52 2.98 -5.77
C LYS A 302 -29.30 3.96 -4.62
N MET A 303 -28.83 5.17 -4.93
CA MET A 303 -28.43 6.17 -3.94
C MET A 303 -28.73 7.58 -4.42
N GLU A 304 -28.72 8.52 -3.47
CA GLU A 304 -28.85 9.95 -3.75
C GLU A 304 -27.49 10.64 -3.61
N ASN A 305 -27.39 11.88 -4.12
CA ASN A 305 -26.15 12.67 -4.08
C ASN A 305 -24.95 11.91 -4.64
N LEU A 306 -25.17 11.13 -5.70
CA LEU A 306 -24.13 10.34 -6.33
C LEU A 306 -23.04 11.25 -6.90
N ASN A 307 -21.80 10.95 -6.55
CA ASN A 307 -20.59 11.46 -7.15
C ASN A 307 -19.82 10.30 -7.77
N LEU A 308 -19.15 10.55 -8.89
CA LEU A 308 -18.34 9.57 -9.59
C LEU A 308 -17.00 10.23 -9.94
N VAL A 309 -15.91 9.66 -9.42
CA VAL A 309 -14.56 10.21 -9.60
C VAL A 309 -13.59 9.11 -10.02
N TYR A 310 -12.53 9.48 -10.73
CA TYR A 310 -11.45 8.55 -11.08
C TYR A 310 -10.23 8.88 -10.23
N PHE A 311 -9.93 8.02 -9.26
CA PHE A 311 -8.89 8.26 -8.26
C PHE A 311 -8.03 7.02 -8.09
N ASN A 312 -6.71 7.22 -8.08
CA ASN A 312 -5.69 6.17 -8.02
C ASN A 312 -5.95 4.98 -8.99
N GLY A 313 -6.24 5.30 -10.25
CA GLY A 313 -6.48 4.30 -11.29
C GLY A 313 -7.81 3.54 -11.18
N LYS A 314 -8.75 3.99 -10.34
CA LYS A 314 -10.04 3.32 -10.09
C LYS A 314 -11.20 4.29 -10.16
N ALA A 315 -12.34 3.80 -10.65
CA ALA A 315 -13.60 4.54 -10.56
C ALA A 315 -14.18 4.36 -9.15
N LEU A 316 -14.50 5.47 -8.50
CA LEU A 316 -15.10 5.53 -7.18
C LEU A 316 -16.48 6.18 -7.25
N ALA A 317 -17.47 5.55 -6.62
CA ALA A 317 -18.81 6.10 -6.44
C ALA A 317 -19.05 6.42 -4.97
N ILE A 318 -19.56 7.62 -4.69
CA ILE A 318 -19.81 8.13 -3.34
C ILE A 318 -21.21 8.74 -3.33
N GLY A 319 -22.09 8.25 -2.48
CA GLY A 319 -23.44 8.77 -2.32
C GLY A 319 -23.77 9.10 -0.87
N ASN A 320 -25.06 9.18 -0.59
CA ASN A 320 -25.60 9.54 0.72
C ASN A 320 -25.49 8.45 1.81
N ASP A 321 -24.98 7.27 1.49
CA ASP A 321 -24.94 6.11 2.40
C ASP A 321 -23.65 5.98 3.22
N GLY A 322 -22.76 6.98 3.12
CA GLY A 322 -21.53 7.06 3.91
C GLY A 322 -20.44 6.08 3.48
N LYS A 323 -20.53 5.51 2.27
CA LYS A 323 -19.56 4.54 1.75
C LYS A 323 -18.90 5.04 0.46
N ILE A 324 -17.68 4.57 0.23
CA ILE A 324 -17.00 4.68 -1.07
C ILE A 324 -17.05 3.29 -1.74
N TYR A 325 -17.71 3.23 -2.88
CA TYR A 325 -17.75 2.05 -3.73
C TYR A 325 -16.66 2.12 -4.79
N VAL A 326 -15.87 1.06 -4.92
CA VAL A 326 -14.76 0.97 -5.87
C VAL A 326 -15.15 0.01 -6.98
N SER A 327 -14.99 0.42 -8.24
CA SER A 327 -15.01 -0.48 -9.38
C SER A 327 -13.61 -0.73 -9.90
N ARG A 328 -13.22 -2.02 -9.96
CA ARG A 328 -11.93 -2.48 -10.51
C ARG A 328 -12.06 -2.99 -11.94
N ASP A 329 -13.29 -3.15 -12.42
CA ASP A 329 -13.69 -3.71 -13.71
C ASP A 329 -14.51 -2.70 -14.53
N GLN A 330 -14.20 -1.41 -14.32
CA GLN A 330 -14.67 -0.30 -15.16
C GLN A 330 -16.21 -0.18 -15.23
N GLY A 331 -16.87 -0.38 -14.10
CA GLY A 331 -18.30 -0.13 -13.88
C GLY A 331 -19.18 -1.37 -13.77
N LEU A 332 -18.64 -2.58 -13.96
CA LEU A 332 -19.42 -3.83 -13.90
C LEU A 332 -19.76 -4.25 -12.47
N THR A 333 -18.80 -4.16 -11.55
CA THR A 333 -19.00 -4.44 -10.13
C THR A 333 -18.49 -3.32 -9.23
N TRP A 334 -19.14 -3.18 -8.08
CA TRP A 334 -18.93 -2.12 -7.11
C TRP A 334 -18.82 -2.72 -5.72
N LYS A 335 -17.70 -2.47 -5.04
CA LYS A 335 -17.42 -3.05 -3.72
C LYS A 335 -16.85 -2.00 -2.77
N THR A 336 -17.21 -2.06 -1.50
CA THR A 336 -16.53 -1.30 -0.45
C THR A 336 -15.25 -2.01 -0.02
N THR A 337 -14.30 -1.25 0.52
CA THR A 337 -13.02 -1.77 1.02
C THR A 337 -12.55 -0.92 2.20
N TYR A 338 -11.56 -1.40 2.97
CA TYR A 338 -10.91 -0.62 4.04
C TYR A 338 -9.90 0.41 3.51
N THR A 339 -9.54 0.31 2.23
CA THR A 339 -8.62 1.25 1.57
C THR A 339 -9.31 2.56 1.22
N TYR A 340 -10.57 2.47 0.78
CA TYR A 340 -11.37 3.60 0.31
C TYR A 340 -12.52 3.82 1.28
N THR A 341 -12.30 4.67 2.28
CA THR A 341 -13.30 5.06 3.28
C THR A 341 -13.37 6.58 3.38
N LEU A 342 -14.51 7.11 3.81
CA LEU A 342 -14.66 8.53 4.13
C LEU A 342 -13.81 8.92 5.36
N PRO A 343 -13.51 10.22 5.57
CA PRO A 343 -12.93 10.70 6.81
C PRO A 343 -13.80 10.29 8.01
N HIS A 344 -13.16 9.86 9.10
CA HIS A 344 -13.89 9.41 10.29
C HIS A 344 -14.74 10.53 10.93
N GLU A 345 -14.25 11.77 10.84
CA GLU A 345 -14.87 12.96 11.44
C GLU A 345 -15.83 13.68 10.49
N ILE A 346 -16.17 13.10 9.33
CA ILE A 346 -17.03 13.76 8.36
C ILE A 346 -18.44 13.98 8.93
N GLY A 347 -18.94 15.21 8.84
CA GLY A 347 -20.19 15.64 9.46
C GLY A 347 -21.45 15.39 8.63
N THR A 348 -21.32 15.15 7.32
CA THR A 348 -22.44 14.84 6.41
C THR A 348 -22.03 13.87 5.31
N TYR A 349 -23.02 13.17 4.73
CA TYR A 349 -22.86 12.36 3.51
C TYR A 349 -23.48 13.02 2.27
N ASN A 350 -24.05 14.22 2.41
CA ASN A 350 -24.42 15.04 1.26
C ASN A 350 -23.17 15.73 0.69
N LEU A 351 -22.43 15.00 -0.13
CA LEU A 351 -21.08 15.39 -0.55
C LEU A 351 -21.04 15.89 -1.99
N ILE A 352 -20.04 16.72 -2.27
CA ILE A 352 -19.44 16.90 -3.59
C ILE A 352 -18.08 16.24 -3.56
N ALA A 353 -17.76 15.40 -4.54
CA ALA A 353 -16.43 14.81 -4.70
C ALA A 353 -15.78 15.23 -6.02
N THR A 354 -14.48 15.52 -5.99
CA THR A 354 -13.68 15.80 -7.18
C THR A 354 -12.23 15.34 -7.00
N THR A 355 -11.48 15.21 -8.08
CA THR A 355 -10.03 14.96 -8.03
C THR A 355 -9.27 16.11 -8.66
N ASP A 356 -8.01 16.29 -8.29
CA ASP A 356 -7.12 17.26 -8.92
C ASP A 356 -5.96 16.60 -9.67
N ASP A 357 -5.21 17.42 -10.41
CA ASP A 357 -4.05 16.99 -11.20
C ASP A 357 -2.85 16.57 -10.33
N ASN A 358 -2.88 16.87 -9.02
CA ASN A 358 -1.87 16.40 -8.06
C ASN A 358 -2.20 15.03 -7.49
N GLY A 359 -3.32 14.41 -7.92
CA GLY A 359 -3.73 13.09 -7.49
C GLY A 359 -4.41 13.08 -6.12
N TYR A 360 -5.00 14.19 -5.68
CA TYR A 360 -5.81 14.24 -4.46
C TYR A 360 -7.30 14.00 -4.75
N LEU A 361 -7.99 13.37 -3.81
CA LEU A 361 -9.45 13.30 -3.75
C LEU A 361 -9.96 14.40 -2.81
N TRP A 362 -10.89 15.21 -3.26
CA TRP A 362 -11.49 16.28 -2.48
C TRP A 362 -12.96 15.97 -2.20
N LEU A 363 -13.39 16.22 -0.95
CA LEU A 363 -14.78 16.13 -0.53
C LEU A 363 -15.22 17.46 0.07
N VAL A 364 -16.45 17.87 -0.25
CA VAL A 364 -17.13 19.00 0.40
C VAL A 364 -18.48 18.58 0.93
N GLY A 365 -18.73 18.81 2.22
CA GLY A 365 -20.06 18.67 2.79
C GLY A 365 -20.96 19.82 2.37
N LYS A 366 -22.03 19.55 1.62
CA LYS A 366 -22.96 20.60 1.16
C LYS A 366 -23.71 21.26 2.32
N ASP A 367 -23.97 20.49 3.39
CA ASP A 367 -24.73 20.97 4.55
C ASP A 367 -23.84 21.64 5.60
N THR A 368 -22.58 21.20 5.71
CA THR A 368 -21.64 21.60 6.76
C THR A 368 -20.60 22.62 6.27
N GLY A 369 -20.32 22.67 4.96
CA GLY A 369 -19.24 23.45 4.38
C GLY A 369 -17.84 22.90 4.67
N GLU A 370 -17.74 21.73 5.32
CA GLU A 370 -16.45 21.10 5.62
C GLU A 370 -15.75 20.67 4.33
N VAL A 371 -14.42 20.75 4.30
CA VAL A 371 -13.60 20.35 3.16
C VAL A 371 -12.56 19.34 3.63
N TRP A 372 -12.44 18.25 2.89
CA TRP A 372 -11.47 17.20 3.16
C TRP A 372 -10.66 16.89 1.92
N ARG A 373 -9.34 16.75 2.08
CA ARG A 373 -8.42 16.32 1.05
C ARG A 373 -7.85 14.95 1.42
N GLY A 374 -8.05 13.99 0.55
CA GLY A 374 -7.58 12.62 0.65
C GLY A 374 -6.38 12.39 -0.27
N GLN A 375 -5.32 11.79 0.27
CA GLN A 375 -4.20 11.27 -0.50
C GLN A 375 -4.08 9.77 -0.28
N MET A 376 -3.73 9.02 -1.31
CA MET A 376 -3.36 7.62 -1.16
C MET A 376 -1.84 7.49 -1.30
N ILE A 377 -1.21 6.86 -0.31
CA ILE A 377 0.20 6.47 -0.35
C ILE A 377 0.23 4.96 -0.62
N GLU A 378 0.83 4.57 -1.74
CA GLU A 378 0.95 3.16 -2.14
C GLU A 378 2.01 2.42 -1.34
#